data_AF-A0A5K1GRR2-F1
#
_entry.id   AF-A0A5K1GRR2-F1
#
_cell.length_a   1.000
_cell.length_b   1.000
_cell.length_c   1.000
_cell.angle_alpha   90.00
_cell.angle_beta   90.00
_cell.angle_gamma   90.00
#
_symmetry.space_group_name_H-M   'P 1'
#
loop_
_entity.id
_entity.type
_entity.pdbx_description
1 polymer ?
#
loop_
_entity_poly.entity_id
_entity_poly.type
_entity_poly.pdbx_seq_one_letter_code
_entity_poly.pdbx_strand_id
1 'polypeptide(L)'
;GLYLIEVDRVLRPGGYWILSGPPINWKKHYKGWERTQEDLKKEQDTIEATAKRLCWKKVVEKNDLAIWQKPINHIECVKSRKVYKVPHICKEDNPDIA
;
A
#
# COMPACT_ATOMS: atom_id res chain seq x y z
N GLY A 1 -3.20 -8.33 1.92
CA GLY A 1 -2.79 -7.52 0.76
C GLY A 1 -3.86 -7.35 -0.31
N LEU A 2 -4.87 -8.24 -0.39
CA LEU A 2 -5.93 -8.21 -1.42
C LEU A 2 -6.59 -6.82 -1.55
N TYR A 3 -6.96 -6.20 -0.42
CA TYR A 3 -7.68 -4.92 -0.41
C TYR A 3 -6.88 -3.74 -0.99
N LEU A 4 -5.56 -3.68 -0.76
CA LEU A 4 -4.71 -2.59 -1.28
C LEU A 4 -4.57 -2.65 -2.81
N ILE A 5 -4.65 -3.83 -3.40
CA ILE A 5 -4.62 -4.01 -4.86
C ILE A 5 -5.93 -3.50 -5.47
N GLU A 6 -7.08 -3.76 -4.85
CA GLU A 6 -8.36 -3.19 -5.29
C GLU A 6 -8.39 -1.66 -5.17
N VAL A 7 -7.80 -1.11 -4.12
CA VAL A 7 -7.64 0.35 -4.01
C VAL A 7 -6.76 0.89 -5.15
N ASP A 8 -5.68 0.20 -5.52
CA ASP A 8 -4.84 0.60 -6.65
C ASP A 8 -5.57 0.58 -7.98
N ARG A 9 -6.50 -0.36 -8.19
CA ARG A 9 -7.33 -0.41 -9.39
C ARG A 9 -8.21 0.83 -9.54
N VAL A 10 -8.76 1.33 -8.43
CA VAL A 10 -9.70 2.49 -8.43
C VAL A 10 -8.97 3.83 -8.34
N LEU A 11 -7.82 3.88 -7.66
CA LEU A 11 -7.07 5.12 -7.44
C LEU A 11 -6.45 5.62 -8.75
N ARG A 12 -6.77 6.87 -9.14
CA ARG A 12 -6.21 7.49 -10.34
C ARG A 12 -4.73 7.87 -10.15
N PRO A 13 -3.92 7.94 -11.24
CA PRO A 13 -2.53 8.41 -11.16
C PRO A 13 -2.41 9.75 -10.44
N GLY A 14 -1.41 9.88 -9.57
CA GLY A 14 -1.21 11.07 -8.72
C GLY A 14 -2.15 11.18 -7.51
N GLY A 15 -3.17 10.31 -7.41
CA GLY A 15 -4.10 10.25 -6.30
C GLY A 15 -3.47 9.79 -4.99
N TYR A 16 -4.18 10.04 -3.88
CA TYR A 16 -3.72 9.75 -2.53
C TYR A 16 -4.58 8.67 -1.86
N TRP A 17 -3.93 7.78 -1.13
CA TRP A 17 -4.55 6.87 -0.19
C TRP A 17 -4.13 7.26 1.22
N ILE A 18 -5.10 7.41 2.12
CA ILE A 18 -4.90 7.82 3.50
C ILE A 18 -5.34 6.69 4.41
N LEU A 19 -4.46 6.26 5.31
CA LEU A 19 -4.78 5.34 6.40
C LEU A 19 -4.73 6.10 7.72
N SER A 20 -5.80 5.99 8.50
CA SER A 20 -5.95 6.59 9.82
C SER A 20 -6.19 5.51 10.86
N GLY A 21 -5.43 5.51 11.95
CA GLY A 21 -5.55 4.55 13.04
C GLY A 21 -4.56 3.38 12.93
N PRO A 22 -4.86 2.23 13.58
CA PRO A 22 -3.97 1.08 13.54
C PRO A 22 -3.66 0.65 12.10
N PRO A 23 -2.41 0.27 11.77
CA PRO A 23 -1.27 0.17 12.67
C PRO A 23 -0.46 1.47 12.79
N ILE A 24 -0.82 2.58 12.16
CA ILE A 24 0.02 3.79 12.17
C ILE A 24 0.20 4.32 13.58
N ASN A 25 1.45 4.63 13.97
CA ASN A 25 1.78 5.08 15.33
C ASN A 25 1.44 4.06 16.44
N TRP A 26 1.48 2.76 16.10
CA TRP A 26 1.29 1.65 17.04
C TRP A 26 2.21 1.71 18.27
N LYS A 27 3.44 2.22 18.12
CA LYS A 27 4.40 2.35 19.22
C LYS A 27 3.83 3.14 20.40
N LYS A 28 2.95 4.10 20.13
CA LYS A 28 2.29 4.92 21.15
C LYS A 28 0.95 4.35 21.62
N HIS A 29 0.18 3.72 20.72
CA HIS A 29 -1.23 3.40 20.96
C HIS A 29 -1.55 1.91 21.18
N TYR A 30 -0.59 0.98 21.00
CA TYR A 30 -0.85 -0.47 21.05
C TYR A 30 -1.66 -0.94 22.28
N LYS A 31 -1.39 -0.37 23.46
CA LYS A 31 -2.12 -0.69 24.70
C LYS A 31 -3.60 -0.32 24.63
N GLY A 32 -3.93 0.83 24.07
CA GLY A 32 -5.31 1.31 23.95
C GLY A 32 -6.11 0.62 22.85
N TRP A 33 -5.44 -0.09 21.94
CA TRP A 33 -6.07 -0.93 20.92
C TRP A 33 -6.17 -2.39 21.33
N GLU A 34 -5.66 -2.76 22.51
CA GLU A 34 -5.66 -4.15 23.00
C GLU A 34 -4.97 -5.12 22.03
N ARG A 35 -3.93 -4.64 21.31
CA ARG A 35 -3.15 -5.44 20.36
C ARG A 35 -1.67 -5.49 20.73
N THR A 36 -0.96 -6.51 20.25
CA THR A 36 0.47 -6.63 20.49
C THR A 36 1.28 -5.76 19.53
N GLN A 37 2.50 -5.39 19.94
CA GLN A 37 3.39 -4.59 19.11
C GLN A 37 3.82 -5.35 17.85
N GLU A 38 4.06 -6.65 17.97
CA GLU A 38 4.52 -7.53 16.90
C GLU A 38 3.49 -7.64 15.79
N ASP A 39 2.22 -7.75 16.19
CA ASP A 39 1.06 -7.80 15.31
C ASP A 39 0.89 -6.51 14.52
N LEU A 40 0.83 -5.36 15.21
CA LEU A 40 0.69 -4.06 14.57
C LEU A 40 1.88 -3.75 13.66
N LYS A 41 3.11 -4.09 14.09
CA LYS A 41 4.30 -3.96 13.26
C LYS A 41 4.20 -4.81 12.00
N LYS A 42 3.80 -6.08 12.12
CA LYS A 42 3.62 -6.99 10.99
C LYS A 42 2.56 -6.49 10.01
N GLU A 43 1.47 -5.93 10.52
CA GLU A 43 0.41 -5.32 9.72
C GLU A 43 0.95 -4.09 8.95
N GLN A 44 1.66 -3.19 9.63
CA GLN A 44 2.28 -2.01 9.01
C GLN A 44 3.31 -2.42 7.94
N ASP A 45 4.20 -3.36 8.26
CA ASP A 45 5.22 -3.87 7.34
C ASP A 45 4.57 -4.47 6.08
N THR A 46 3.44 -5.16 6.23
CA THR A 46 2.68 -5.74 5.12
C THR A 46 2.07 -4.66 4.22
N ILE A 47 1.54 -3.60 4.82
CA ILE A 47 1.00 -2.44 4.09
C ILE A 47 2.13 -1.75 3.32
N GLU A 48 3.25 -1.46 3.97
CA GLU A 48 4.41 -0.81 3.35
C GLU A 48 5.02 -1.63 2.22
N ALA A 49 5.16 -2.94 2.42
CA ALA A 49 5.64 -3.85 1.38
C ALA A 49 4.69 -3.88 0.17
N THR A 50 3.38 -3.89 0.40
CA THR A 50 2.38 -3.89 -0.67
C THR A 50 2.38 -2.56 -1.43
N ALA A 51 2.34 -1.43 -0.71
CA ALA A 51 2.42 -0.10 -1.29
C ALA A 51 3.71 0.07 -2.13
N LYS A 52 4.85 -0.43 -1.64
CA LYS A 52 6.12 -0.44 -2.38
C LYS A 52 6.05 -1.26 -3.66
N ARG A 53 5.43 -2.44 -3.64
CA ARG A 53 5.23 -3.28 -4.85
C ARG A 53 4.31 -2.60 -5.87
N LEU A 54 3.34 -1.81 -5.40
CA LEU A 54 2.47 -0.97 -6.24
C LEU A 54 3.14 0.35 -6.66
N CYS A 55 4.39 0.57 -6.27
CA CYS A 55 5.17 1.78 -6.55
C CYS A 55 4.56 3.06 -5.95
N TRP A 56 3.73 2.93 -4.92
CA TRP A 56 3.23 4.07 -4.19
C TRP A 56 4.32 4.65 -3.31
N LYS A 57 4.36 5.98 -3.21
CA LYS A 57 5.30 6.70 -2.36
C LYS A 57 4.59 7.11 -1.08
N LYS A 58 5.12 6.73 0.10
CA LYS A 58 4.67 7.32 1.36
C LYS A 58 5.14 8.78 1.40
N VAL A 59 4.20 9.71 1.49
CA VAL A 59 4.47 11.16 1.45
C VAL A 59 4.35 11.81 2.83
N VAL A 60 3.51 11.26 3.70
CA VAL A 60 3.31 11.75 5.06
C VAL A 60 3.14 10.57 5.99
N GLU A 61 3.76 10.64 7.16
CA GLU A 61 3.41 9.85 8.34
C GLU A 61 3.48 10.79 9.54
N LYS A 62 2.33 11.06 10.17
CA LYS A 62 2.23 12.01 11.27
C LYS A 62 1.09 11.63 12.18
N ASN A 63 1.35 11.54 13.48
CA ASN A 63 0.39 11.03 14.46
C ASN A 63 -0.17 9.69 13.96
N ASP A 64 -1.48 9.52 14.00
CA ASP A 64 -2.15 8.27 13.61
C ASP A 64 -2.49 8.23 12.11
N LEU A 65 -1.84 9.07 11.29
CA LEU A 65 -2.11 9.19 9.85
C LEU A 65 -0.88 8.86 9.02
N ALA A 66 -1.08 8.06 7.98
CA ALA A 66 -0.12 7.86 6.92
C ALA A 66 -0.77 8.06 5.55
N ILE A 67 -0.05 8.72 4.65
CA ILE A 67 -0.52 9.07 3.31
C ILE A 67 0.45 8.51 2.28
N TRP A 68 -0.09 7.81 1.30
CA TRP A 68 0.63 7.34 0.13
C TRP A 68 0.09 8.00 -1.13
N GLN A 69 0.99 8.27 -2.07
CA GLN A 69 0.66 8.80 -3.38
C GLN A 69 0.94 7.75 -4.46
N LYS A 70 -0.06 7.50 -5.30
CA LYS A 70 0.09 6.69 -6.51
C LYS A 70 0.93 7.47 -7.53
N PRO A 71 1.90 6.85 -8.20
CA PRO A 71 2.74 7.56 -9.16
C PRO A 71 1.90 8.09 -10.34
N ILE A 72 2.30 9.24 -10.88
CA ILE A 72 1.62 9.89 -12.01
C ILE A 72 1.81 9.08 -13.30
N ASN A 73 2.93 8.37 -13.41
CA ASN A 73 3.21 7.44 -14.50
C ASN A 73 3.96 6.21 -14.00
N HIS A 74 3.99 5.15 -14.81
CA HIS A 74 4.62 3.89 -14.43
C HIS A 74 6.11 3.79 -14.79
N ILE A 75 6.77 4.87 -15.25
CA ILE A 75 8.15 4.77 -15.79
C ILE A 75 9.13 4.32 -14.71
N GLU A 76 9.14 4.98 -13.56
CA GLU A 76 10.00 4.62 -12.42
C GLU A 76 9.63 3.24 -11.86
N CYS A 77 8.34 2.95 -11.83
CA CYS A 77 7.83 1.67 -11.37
C CYS A 77 8.33 0.52 -12.26
N VAL A 78 8.20 0.64 -13.58
CA VAL A 78 8.66 -0.34 -14.59
C VAL A 78 10.17 -0.58 -14.48
N LYS A 79 10.98 0.47 -14.27
CA LYS A 79 12.42 0.33 -14.03
C LYS A 79 12.71 -0.51 -12.78
N SER A 80 11.91 -0.34 -11.72
CA SER A 80 12.05 -1.11 -10.47
C SER A 80 11.51 -2.56 -10.56
N ARG A 81 10.76 -2.93 -11.62
CA ARG A 81 10.19 -4.28 -11.81
C ARG A 81 11.23 -5.39 -11.98
N LYS A 82 12.48 -5.06 -12.28
CA LYS A 82 13.60 -6.04 -12.25
C LYS A 82 13.88 -6.55 -10.83
N VAL A 83 13.42 -5.84 -9.79
CA VAL A 83 13.68 -6.12 -8.37
C VAL A 83 12.44 -6.70 -7.65
N TYR A 84 11.23 -6.42 -8.12
CA TYR A 84 9.97 -6.85 -7.47
C TYR A 84 9.05 -7.56 -8.47
N LYS A 85 8.62 -8.80 -8.17
CA LYS A 85 7.51 -9.48 -8.87
C LYS A 85 6.21 -8.71 -8.59
N VAL A 86 5.86 -7.79 -9.49
CA VAL A 86 4.54 -7.15 -9.51
C VAL A 86 3.49 -8.19 -9.90
N PRO A 87 2.24 -8.06 -9.41
CA PRO A 87 1.14 -8.87 -9.90
C PRO A 87 1.10 -8.82 -11.43
N HIS A 88 0.76 -9.94 -12.08
CA HIS A 88 0.49 -9.91 -13.50
C HIS A 88 -0.62 -8.89 -13.75
N ILE A 89 -0.26 -7.75 -14.34
CA ILE A 89 -1.22 -6.96 -15.12
C ILE A 89 -1.72 -7.94 -16.16
N CYS A 90 -3.01 -8.26 -16.11
CA CYS A 90 -3.65 -9.32 -16.86
C CYS A 90 -3.04 -9.41 -18.26
N LYS A 91 -2.42 -10.55 -18.58
CA LYS A 91 -2.02 -10.86 -19.94
C LYS A 91 -3.21 -11.51 -20.64
N GLU A 92 -4.32 -10.82 -20.77
CA GLU A 92 -5.39 -11.25 -21.68
C GLU A 92 -6.45 -10.16 -21.82
N ASP A 93 -6.78 -9.85 -23.08
CA ASP A 93 -7.73 -8.82 -23.51
C ASP A 93 -9.21 -9.24 -23.31
N ASN A 94 -9.49 -10.27 -22.50
CA ASN A 94 -10.85 -10.77 -22.30
C ASN A 94 -11.42 -10.26 -20.95
N PRO A 95 -12.36 -9.30 -20.97
CA PRO A 95 -12.94 -8.72 -19.76
C PRO A 95 -13.88 -9.67 -18.98
N ASP A 96 -14.22 -10.85 -19.51
CA ASP A 96 -15.28 -11.71 -18.98
C ASP A 96 -14.80 -12.98 -18.23
N ILE A 97 -13.51 -13.11 -17.92
CA ILE A 97 -13.00 -14.28 -17.18
C ILE A 97 -12.59 -13.84 -15.77
N ALA A 98 -13.48 -14.09 -14.81
CA ALA A 98 -13.29 -13.88 -13.37
C ALA A 98 -12.95 -15.19 -12.64
#